data_AF-A0A8R7QEA4-F1
#
_entry.id   AF-A0A8R7QEA4-F1
#
_cell.length_a   1.000
_cell.length_b   1.000
_cell.length_c   1.000
_cell.angle_alpha   90.00
_cell.angle_beta   90.00
_cell.angle_gamma   90.00
#
_symmetry.space_group_name_H-M   'P 1'
#
loop_
_entity.id
_entity.type
_entity.pdbx_description
1 polymer ?
#
loop_
_entity_poly.entity_id
_entity_poly.type
_entity_poly.pdbx_seq_one_letter_code
_entity_poly.pdbx_strand_id
1 'polypeptide(L)'
;MRTRSKSGFRQPLDRLNLHATLSLSEDPKSYKTALLDPNWAAAMQEEYSALTENNTWQLVPRPSNTNIVFGKWVFPQKFHSDGTLSRYKARWVCRGYSQQHGIDYDATFSPVVKPSTIRTVLSL
;
A
#
# COMPACT_ATOMS: atom_id res chain seq x y z
N MET A 1 21.74 21.60 23.74
CA MET A 1 23.16 21.70 23.35
C MET A 1 23.25 21.73 21.82
N ARG A 2 23.49 22.89 21.21
CA ARG A 2 23.71 23.05 19.76
C ARG A 2 25.22 23.25 19.55
N THR A 3 25.86 22.40 18.76
CA THR A 3 27.31 22.54 18.50
C THR A 3 27.57 23.70 17.53
N ARG A 4 28.66 24.45 17.78
CA ARG A 4 29.12 25.59 16.97
C ARG A 4 29.29 25.26 15.48
N SER A 5 29.50 23.99 15.12
CA SER A 5 29.74 23.56 13.74
C SER A 5 28.48 23.57 12.84
N LYS A 6 27.28 23.85 13.38
CA LYS A 6 26.02 23.88 12.60
C LYS A 6 25.43 25.28 12.42
N SER A 7 26.05 26.35 12.93
CA SER A 7 25.55 27.71 12.68
C SER A 7 25.93 28.15 11.26
N GLY A 8 24.94 28.40 10.40
CA GLY A 8 25.17 28.87 9.03
C GLY A 8 25.34 27.76 7.98
N PHE A 9 25.25 26.49 8.37
CA PHE A 9 25.26 25.38 7.42
C PHE A 9 23.95 25.37 6.64
N ARG A 10 23.95 25.99 5.46
CA ARG A 10 22.88 25.90 4.46
C ARG A 10 23.31 24.85 3.45
N GLN A 11 22.71 23.67 3.50
CA GLN A 11 22.79 22.76 2.36
C GLN A 11 22.14 23.49 1.17
N PRO A 12 22.78 23.55 -0.02
CA PRO A 12 22.03 23.88 -1.21
C PRO A 12 20.87 22.89 -1.27
N LEU A 13 19.65 23.40 -1.37
CA LEU A 13 18.51 22.56 -1.69
C LEU A 13 18.77 22.09 -3.12
N ASP A 14 19.40 20.94 -3.26
CA ASP A 14 19.53 20.29 -4.55
C ASP A 14 18.13 19.78 -4.88
N ARG A 15 17.30 20.68 -5.42
CA ARG A 15 16.04 20.32 -6.05
C ARG A 15 16.44 19.56 -7.30
N LEU A 16 16.74 18.28 -7.12
CA LEU A 16 16.76 17.29 -8.17
C LEU A 16 15.33 17.24 -8.72
N ASN A 17 15.00 18.20 -9.57
CA ASN A 17 13.85 18.13 -10.45
C ASN A 17 14.16 17.03 -11.46
N LEU A 18 14.07 15.78 -10.99
CA LEU A 18 14.10 14.58 -11.80
C LEU A 18 12.79 14.55 -12.59
N HIS A 19 12.68 15.42 -13.60
CA HIS A 19 11.73 15.23 -14.68
C HIS A 19 12.25 14.08 -15.52
N ALA A 20 12.11 12.85 -15.02
CA ALA A 20 12.19 11.67 -15.85
C ALA A 20 10.94 11.71 -16.75
N THR A 21 11.11 12.18 -17.98
CA THR A 21 10.13 12.04 -19.07
C THR A 21 10.05 10.59 -19.53
N LEU A 22 9.82 9.67 -18.59
CA LEU A 22 9.20 8.40 -18.92
C LEU A 22 7.73 8.71 -19.13
N SER A 23 7.17 8.30 -20.28
CA SER A 23 5.73 8.32 -20.53
C SER A 23 5.07 7.30 -19.59
N LEU A 24 5.01 7.64 -18.31
CA LEU A 24 4.39 6.84 -17.27
C LEU A 24 2.89 6.78 -17.52
N SER A 25 2.31 5.61 -17.29
CA SER A 25 0.86 5.48 -17.26
C SER A 25 0.31 6.41 -16.20
N GLU A 26 -0.69 7.22 -16.55
CA GLU A 26 -1.36 8.06 -15.57
C GLU A 26 -2.01 7.22 -14.46
N ASP A 27 -2.12 7.81 -13.27
CA ASP A 27 -2.77 7.16 -12.14
C ASP A 27 -4.27 6.97 -12.43
N PRO A 28 -4.76 5.73 -12.46
CA PRO A 28 -6.13 5.44 -12.87
C PRO A 28 -7.08 5.84 -11.75
N LYS A 29 -8.13 6.59 -12.11
CA LYS A 29 -9.17 7.02 -11.17
C LYS A 29 -10.18 5.92 -10.85
N SER A 30 -10.23 4.87 -11.67
CA SER A 30 -11.17 3.76 -11.55
C SER A 30 -10.51 2.44 -11.97
N TYR A 31 -11.02 1.32 -11.45
CA TYR A 31 -10.56 -0.01 -11.89
C TYR A 31 -10.83 -0.23 -13.39
N LYS A 32 -11.90 0.37 -13.94
CA LYS A 32 -12.21 0.25 -15.37
C LYS A 32 -11.13 0.86 -16.24
N THR A 33 -10.62 2.04 -15.86
CA THR A 33 -9.53 2.69 -16.58
C THR A 33 -8.21 1.97 -16.36
N ALA A 34 -8.00 1.41 -15.16
CA ALA A 34 -6.82 0.60 -14.85
C ALA A 34 -6.76 -0.68 -15.71
N LEU A 35 -7.89 -1.36 -15.94
CA LEU A 35 -7.93 -2.59 -16.74
C LEU A 35 -7.65 -2.37 -18.24
N LEU A 36 -7.82 -1.14 -18.74
CA LEU A 36 -7.49 -0.79 -20.12
C LEU A 36 -5.99 -0.62 -20.34
N ASP A 37 -5.25 -0.34 -19.27
CA ASP A 37 -3.80 -0.19 -19.31
C ASP A 37 -3.14 -1.53 -18.95
N PRO A 38 -2.28 -2.09 -19.83
CA PRO A 38 -1.63 -3.38 -19.57
C PRO A 38 -0.76 -3.37 -18.31
N ASN A 39 -0.14 -2.24 -17.95
CA ASN A 39 0.70 -2.14 -16.76
C ASN A 39 -0.12 -2.28 -15.48
N TRP A 40 -1.28 -1.62 -15.44
CA TRP A 40 -2.17 -1.66 -14.28
C TRP A 40 -2.96 -2.97 -14.22
N ALA A 41 -3.37 -3.51 -15.37
CA ALA A 41 -4.01 -4.82 -15.45
C ALA A 41 -3.09 -5.93 -14.93
N ALA A 42 -1.82 -5.93 -15.32
CA ALA A 42 -0.82 -6.88 -14.80
C ALA A 42 -0.67 -6.77 -13.28
N ALA A 43 -0.55 -5.54 -12.75
CA ALA A 43 -0.44 -5.32 -11.30
C ALA A 43 -1.70 -5.77 -10.54
N MET A 44 -2.90 -5.61 -11.11
CA MET A 44 -4.15 -6.13 -10.52
C MET A 44 -4.18 -7.66 -10.51
N GLN A 45 -3.69 -8.29 -11.59
CA GLN A 45 -3.63 -9.73 -11.69
C GLN A 45 -2.67 -10.33 -10.66
N GLU A 46 -1.50 -9.72 -10.44
CA GLU A 46 -0.53 -10.13 -9.41
C GLU A 46 -1.15 -10.09 -7.99
N GLU A 47 -1.89 -9.04 -7.66
CA GLU A 47 -2.58 -8.96 -6.37
C GLU A 47 -3.66 -10.06 -6.25
N TYR A 48 -4.45 -10.27 -7.32
CA TYR A 48 -5.49 -11.28 -7.32
C TYR A 48 -4.94 -12.71 -7.18
N SER A 49 -3.85 -13.03 -7.88
CA SER A 49 -3.19 -14.33 -7.75
C SER A 49 -2.63 -14.50 -6.34
N ALA A 50 -1.97 -13.49 -5.78
CA ALA A 50 -1.45 -13.54 -4.41
C ALA A 50 -2.57 -13.76 -3.37
N LEU A 51 -3.73 -13.12 -3.51
CA LEU A 51 -4.88 -13.33 -2.62
C LEU A 51 -5.42 -14.76 -2.70
N THR A 52 -5.44 -15.32 -3.91
CA THR A 52 -5.89 -16.68 -4.19
C THR A 52 -4.90 -17.71 -3.61
N GLU A 53 -3.60 -17.53 -3.86
CA GLU A 53 -2.54 -18.40 -3.35
C GLU A 53 -2.47 -18.42 -1.82
N ASN A 54 -2.71 -17.27 -1.19
CA ASN A 54 -2.75 -17.18 0.26
C ASN A 54 -4.01 -17.83 0.88
N ASN A 55 -4.97 -18.30 0.07
CA ASN A 55 -6.24 -18.89 0.51
C ASN A 55 -6.98 -18.02 1.53
N THR A 56 -6.83 -16.70 1.43
CA THR A 56 -7.40 -15.75 2.40
C THR A 56 -8.87 -15.47 2.12
N TRP A 57 -9.36 -15.78 0.93
CA TRP A 57 -10.67 -15.38 0.44
C TRP A 57 -11.44 -16.58 -0.09
N GLN A 58 -12.73 -16.62 0.20
CA GLN A 58 -13.67 -17.58 -0.37
C GLN A 58 -14.85 -16.82 -0.95
N LEU A 59 -15.23 -17.17 -2.19
CA LEU A 59 -16.44 -16.65 -2.78
C LEU A 59 -17.65 -17.32 -2.10
N VAL A 60 -18.44 -16.52 -1.40
CA VAL A 60 -19.65 -16.97 -0.70
C VAL A 60 -20.88 -16.28 -1.27
N PRO A 61 -22.05 -16.94 -1.28
CA PRO A 61 -23.31 -16.27 -1.57
C PRO A 61 -23.52 -15.08 -0.64
N ARG A 62 -24.16 -14.02 -1.13
CA ARG A 62 -24.43 -12.82 -0.35
C ARG A 62 -25.33 -13.19 0.85
N PRO A 63 -24.88 -13.01 2.10
CA PRO A 63 -25.71 -13.26 3.27
C PRO A 63 -26.84 -12.22 3.36
N SER A 64 -28.01 -12.64 3.83
CA SER A 64 -29.12 -11.73 4.16
C SER A 64 -28.84 -11.00 5.48
N ASN A 65 -29.31 -9.77 5.59
CA ASN A 65 -29.26 -8.96 6.84
C ASN A 65 -27.88 -8.75 7.46
N THR A 66 -26.80 -8.83 6.67
CA THR A 66 -25.43 -8.58 7.15
C THR A 66 -24.88 -7.28 6.57
N ASN A 67 -24.04 -6.57 7.33
CA ASN A 67 -23.31 -5.42 6.81
C ASN A 67 -22.33 -5.87 5.71
N ILE A 68 -22.38 -5.22 4.55
CA ILE A 68 -21.47 -5.54 3.44
C ILE A 68 -20.37 -4.49 3.40
N VAL A 69 -19.18 -4.91 3.81
CA VAL A 69 -17.98 -4.07 3.75
C VAL A 69 -17.46 -4.06 2.32
N PHE A 70 -17.64 -2.92 1.65
CA PHE A 70 -17.13 -2.75 0.30
C PHE A 70 -15.61 -2.57 0.28
N GLY A 71 -14.96 -3.06 -0.78
CA GLY A 71 -13.56 -2.78 -1.05
C GLY A 71 -13.34 -1.68 -2.07
N LYS A 72 -12.07 -1.34 -2.29
CA LYS A 72 -11.60 -0.41 -3.31
C LYS A 72 -10.20 -0.83 -3.77
N TRP A 73 -9.94 -0.63 -5.06
CA TRP A 73 -8.60 -0.71 -5.63
C TRP A 73 -7.79 0.55 -5.35
N VAL A 74 -6.52 0.37 -4.96
CA VAL A 74 -5.53 1.42 -4.79
C VAL A 74 -4.37 1.15 -5.74
N PHE A 75 -3.93 2.19 -6.45
CA PHE A 75 -2.95 2.08 -7.54
C PHE A 75 -1.68 2.90 -7.25
N PRO A 76 -0.86 2.52 -6.26
CA PRO A 76 0.40 3.23 -6.02
C PRO A 76 1.47 2.86 -7.06
N GLN A 77 2.05 3.86 -7.70
CA GLN A 77 3.34 3.71 -8.38
C GLN A 77 4.46 3.62 -7.33
N LYS A 78 5.44 2.73 -7.57
CA LYS A 78 6.64 2.61 -6.74
C LYS A 78 7.83 3.13 -7.51
N PHE A 79 8.60 4.00 -6.88
CA PHE A 79 9.79 4.61 -7.44
C PHE A 79 11.03 4.15 -6.67
N HIS A 80 12.15 4.08 -7.37
CA HIS A 80 13.48 3.91 -6.82
C HIS A 80 13.95 5.22 -6.13
N SER A 81 15.06 5.16 -5.39
CA SER A 81 15.64 6.33 -4.71
C SER A 81 16.11 7.41 -5.69
N ASP A 82 16.40 7.03 -6.92
CA ASP A 82 16.79 7.90 -8.03
C ASP A 82 15.59 8.52 -8.77
N GLY A 83 14.36 8.25 -8.32
CA GLY A 83 13.13 8.77 -8.94
C GLY A 83 12.62 7.99 -10.15
N THR A 84 13.30 6.91 -10.55
CA THR A 84 12.84 6.07 -11.67
C THR A 84 11.71 5.14 -11.23
N LEU A 85 10.78 4.79 -12.14
CA LEU A 85 9.69 3.87 -11.82
C LEU A 85 10.26 2.46 -11.57
N SER A 86 10.04 1.96 -10.36
CA SER A 86 10.38 0.59 -9.97
C SER A 86 9.32 -0.41 -10.41
N ARG A 87 8.04 -0.13 -10.12
CA ARG A 87 6.91 -0.98 -10.53
C ARG A 87 5.58 -0.28 -10.37
N TYR A 88 4.61 -0.72 -11.17
CA TYR A 88 3.20 -0.52 -10.89
C TYR A 88 2.78 -1.47 -9.78
N LYS A 89 1.95 -0.99 -8.85
CA LYS A 89 1.41 -1.83 -7.79
C LYS A 89 -0.07 -1.55 -7.66
N ALA A 90 -0.88 -2.61 -7.63
CA ALA A 90 -2.29 -2.54 -7.30
C ALA A 90 -2.53 -3.23 -5.95
N ARG A 91 -3.53 -2.78 -5.20
CA ARG A 91 -4.00 -3.46 -3.99
C ARG A 91 -5.50 -3.39 -3.88
N TRP A 92 -6.11 -4.49 -3.45
CA TRP A 92 -7.49 -4.47 -3.01
C TRP A 92 -7.55 -4.23 -1.50
N VAL A 93 -8.32 -3.22 -1.09
CA VAL A 93 -8.42 -2.84 0.32
C VAL A 93 -9.88 -2.70 0.71
N CYS A 94 -10.26 -3.29 1.85
CA CYS A 94 -11.58 -3.09 2.44
C CYS A 94 -11.73 -1.66 2.98
N ARG A 95 -12.92 -1.08 2.85
CA ARG A 95 -13.25 0.22 3.44
C ARG A 95 -13.43 0.05 4.94
N GLY A 96 -12.32 0.09 5.69
CA GLY A 96 -12.33 -0.12 7.14
C GLY A 96 -13.28 0.80 7.90
N TYR A 97 -13.53 2.01 7.41
CA TYR A 97 -14.47 2.95 8.03
C TYR A 97 -15.93 2.49 7.99
N SER A 98 -16.29 1.51 7.14
CA SER A 98 -17.63 0.93 7.10
C SER A 98 -17.75 -0.33 7.95
N GLN A 99 -16.69 -0.74 8.65
CA GLN A 99 -16.69 -1.90 9.54
C GLN A 99 -17.23 -1.54 10.92
N GLN A 100 -17.94 -2.48 11.53
CA GLN A 100 -18.47 -2.37 12.89
C GLN A 100 -17.80 -3.40 13.81
N HIS A 101 -17.27 -2.94 14.95
CA HIS A 101 -16.67 -3.83 15.94
C HIS A 101 -17.71 -4.77 16.54
N GLY A 102 -17.36 -6.05 16.72
CA GLY A 102 -18.25 -7.09 17.22
C GLY A 102 -19.28 -7.60 16.20
N ILE A 103 -19.26 -7.07 14.98
CA ILE A 103 -20.08 -7.56 13.85
C ILE A 103 -19.16 -7.98 12.70
N ASP A 104 -18.34 -7.06 12.20
CA ASP A 104 -17.46 -7.30 11.05
C ASP A 104 -16.04 -7.71 11.45
N TYR A 105 -15.62 -7.39 12.68
CA TYR A 105 -14.33 -7.79 13.23
C TYR A 105 -14.34 -7.85 14.76
N ASP A 106 -13.62 -8.83 15.31
CA ASP A 106 -13.52 -9.05 16.76
C ASP A 106 -12.27 -8.40 17.38
N ALA A 107 -11.21 -8.20 16.60
CA ALA A 107 -9.98 -7.58 17.09
C ALA A 107 -9.26 -6.81 15.97
N THR A 108 -8.63 -5.69 16.32
CA THR A 108 -7.73 -4.96 15.42
C THR A 108 -6.32 -5.50 15.60
N PHE A 109 -5.90 -6.43 14.74
CA PHE A 109 -4.52 -6.90 14.73
C PHE A 109 -3.64 -5.86 14.02
N SER A 110 -2.72 -5.22 14.75
CA SER A 110 -1.63 -4.44 14.16
C SER A 110 -0.34 -5.24 14.36
N PRO A 111 0.24 -5.84 13.31
CA PRO A 111 1.49 -6.60 13.43
C PRO A 111 2.67 -5.63 13.53
N VAL A 112 2.70 -4.80 14.57
CA VAL A 112 3.84 -3.95 14.89
C VAL A 112 4.61 -4.62 16.01
N VAL A 113 5.64 -5.37 15.64
CA VAL A 113 6.58 -5.94 16.62
C VAL A 113 7.36 -4.78 17.23
N LYS A 114 7.23 -4.59 18.56
CA LYS A 114 8.01 -3.58 19.27
C LYS A 114 9.47 -4.04 19.32
N PRO A 115 10.45 -3.13 19.16
CA PRO A 115 11.86 -3.47 19.30
C PRO A 115 12.20 -4.16 20.62
N SER A 116 11.46 -3.86 21.70
CA SER A 116 11.57 -4.55 22.99
C SER A 116 11.22 -6.04 22.88
N THR A 117 10.15 -6.40 22.18
CA THR A 117 9.73 -7.78 21.97
C THR A 117 10.79 -8.56 21.18
N ILE A 118 11.39 -7.95 20.15
CA ILE A 118 12.50 -8.54 19.39
C ILE A 118 13.70 -8.80 20.31
N ARG A 119 14.05 -7.81 21.14
CA ARG A 119 15.20 -7.91 22.05
C ARG A 119 15.03 -9.03 23.08
N THR A 120 13.82 -9.20 23.62
CA THR A 120 13.52 -10.29 24.57
C THR A 120 13.67 -11.66 23.91
N VAL A 121 13.14 -11.84 22.70
CA VAL A 121 13.23 -13.13 21.98
C VAL A 121 14.68 -13.46 21.63
N LEU A 122 15.48 -12.48 21.20
CA LEU A 122 16.90 -12.69 20.86
C LEU A 122 17.81 -12.86 22.10
N SER A 123 17.30 -12.63 23.31
CA SER A 123 18.05 -12.82 24.55
C SER A 123 17.82 -14.16 25.24
N LEU A 124 16.91 -14.98 24.71
CA LEU A 124 16.69 -16.37 25.11
C LEU A 124 17.65 -17.29 24.32
#